data_AF-A0A396JGV4-F1
#
_entry.id   AF-A0A396JGV4-F1
#
_cell.length_a   1.000
_cell.length_b   1.000
_cell.length_c   1.000
_cell.angle_alpha   90.00
_cell.angle_beta   90.00
_cell.angle_gamma   90.00
#
_symmetry.space_group_name_H-M   'P 1'
#
loop_
_entity.id
_entity.type
_entity.pdbx_description
1 polymer ?
#
loop_
_entity_poly.entity_id
_entity_poly.type
_entity_poly.pdbx_seq_one_letter_code
_entity_poly.pdbx_strand_id
1 'polypeptide(L)'
;MFACINQFQALYLLHQMKSYKVVLDMYTYTTLIQSLCKEGKLQVAKSIIPRMLRLGIKPDIVSYNSLIYGYCLIGEMDAVRKLFDNMHSIGIELDLSSYITLFNGYFNRRMVDDVSLLLLKMRSTGLMPDLHVYNCLILGCAEFDRDN
;
A
#
# COMPACT_ATOMS: atom_id res chain seq x y z
N MET A 1 18.26 12.73 2.53
CA MET A 1 19.10 12.98 1.33
C MET A 1 19.40 11.69 0.54
N PHE A 2 19.61 10.54 1.19
CA PHE A 2 19.88 9.25 0.51
C PHE A 2 18.72 8.66 -0.33
N ALA A 3 17.46 8.88 0.04
CA ALA A 3 16.31 8.37 -0.73
C ALA A 3 16.19 9.00 -2.14
N CYS A 4 16.48 10.29 -2.27
CA CYS A 4 16.35 11.03 -3.53
C CYS A 4 17.39 10.58 -4.58
N ILE A 5 18.57 10.14 -4.15
CA ILE A 5 19.63 9.61 -5.04
C ILE A 5 19.18 8.29 -5.68
N ASN A 6 18.59 7.40 -4.89
CA ASN A 6 18.07 6.12 -5.38
C ASN A 6 16.90 6.31 -6.36
N GLN A 7 16.14 7.40 -6.26
CA GLN A 7 15.01 7.69 -7.15
C GLN A 7 15.44 8.09 -8.56
N PHE A 8 16.34 9.07 -8.69
CA PHE A 8 16.85 9.47 -9.99
C PHE A 8 17.50 8.27 -10.67
N GLN A 9 18.22 7.44 -9.90
CA GLN A 9 18.77 6.18 -10.39
C GLN A 9 17.68 5.18 -10.80
N ALA A 10 16.62 4.96 -10.01
CA ALA A 10 15.56 4.01 -10.38
C ALA A 10 14.80 4.44 -11.64
N LEU A 11 14.44 5.72 -11.75
CA LEU A 11 13.78 6.27 -12.94
C LEU A 11 14.71 6.29 -14.16
N TYR A 12 16.00 6.56 -13.95
CA TYR A 12 17.04 6.50 -14.97
C TYR A 12 17.25 5.06 -15.47
N LEU A 13 17.38 4.08 -14.57
CA LEU A 13 17.48 2.66 -14.89
C LEU A 13 16.23 2.19 -15.64
N LEU A 14 15.04 2.68 -15.30
CA LEU A 14 13.80 2.44 -16.05
C LEU A 14 13.85 3.01 -17.47
N HIS A 15 14.36 4.23 -17.62
CA HIS A 15 14.54 4.85 -18.93
C HIS A 15 15.54 4.04 -19.78
N GLN A 16 16.64 3.59 -19.16
CA GLN A 16 17.62 2.71 -19.78
C GLN A 16 17.02 1.34 -20.16
N MET A 17 16.29 0.68 -19.26
CA MET A 17 15.61 -0.59 -19.56
C MET A 17 14.65 -0.42 -20.75
N LYS A 18 13.91 0.70 -20.81
CA LYS A 18 13.06 1.03 -21.94
C LYS A 18 13.85 1.26 -23.23
N SER A 19 14.99 1.96 -23.19
CA SER A 19 15.85 2.20 -24.37
C SER A 19 16.54 0.93 -24.85
N TYR A 20 16.88 0.02 -23.93
CA TYR A 20 17.47 -1.29 -24.21
C TYR A 20 16.42 -2.35 -24.58
N LYS A 21 15.14 -1.99 -24.71
CA LYS A 21 14.01 -2.92 -24.95
C LYS A 21 13.91 -4.06 -23.94
N VAL A 22 14.41 -3.85 -22.71
CA VAL A 22 14.25 -4.79 -21.61
C VAL A 22 12.78 -4.76 -21.19
N VAL A 23 12.14 -5.92 -21.26
CA VAL A 23 10.74 -6.07 -20.87
C VAL A 23 10.66 -5.94 -19.35
N LEU A 24 9.99 -4.89 -18.89
CA LEU A 24 9.70 -4.71 -17.47
C LEU A 24 8.66 -5.74 -17.06
N ASP A 25 8.92 -6.45 -15.97
CA ASP A 25 8.03 -7.43 -15.38
C ASP A 25 7.18 -6.83 -14.25
N MET A 26 6.30 -7.66 -13.68
CA MET A 26 5.45 -7.29 -12.55
C MET A 26 6.28 -6.78 -11.36
N TYR A 27 7.39 -7.44 -11.05
CA TYR A 27 8.24 -7.12 -9.90
C TYR A 27 8.85 -5.71 -10.02
N THR A 28 9.32 -5.36 -11.21
CA THR A 28 9.92 -4.04 -11.46
C THR A 28 8.90 -2.92 -11.29
N TYR A 29 7.68 -3.09 -11.83
CA TYR A 29 6.61 -2.11 -11.66
C TYR A 29 6.13 -2.00 -10.21
N THR A 30 5.99 -3.12 -9.52
CA THR A 30 5.60 -3.17 -8.09
C THR A 30 6.61 -2.41 -7.23
N THR A 31 7.90 -2.65 -7.45
CA THR A 31 9.00 -1.94 -6.76
C THR A 31 8.94 -0.43 -7.02
N LEU A 32 8.64 -0.02 -8.26
CA LEU A 32 8.50 1.39 -8.61
C LEU A 32 7.32 2.04 -7.87
N ILE A 33 6.16 1.39 -7.85
CA ILE A 33 4.97 1.87 -7.12
C ILE A 33 5.29 2.03 -5.64
N GLN A 34 5.88 1.01 -5.01
CA GLN A 34 6.25 1.04 -3.60
C GLN A 34 7.21 2.20 -3.27
N SER A 35 8.23 2.40 -4.10
CA SER A 35 9.19 3.49 -3.94
C SER A 35 8.52 4.86 -4.05
N LEU A 36 7.70 5.06 -5.08
CA LEU A 36 6.99 6.33 -5.28
C LEU A 36 5.99 6.64 -4.16
N CYS A 37 5.30 5.63 -3.62
CA CYS A 37 4.40 5.81 -2.48
C CYS A 37 5.14 6.22 -1.20
N LYS A 38 6.30 5.61 -0.92
CA LYS A 38 7.16 5.96 0.23
C LYS A 38 7.66 7.41 0.18
N GLU A 39 7.81 7.96 -1.01
CA GLU A 39 8.23 9.35 -1.21
C GLU A 39 7.06 10.35 -1.31
N GLY A 40 5.82 9.89 -1.11
CA GLY A 40 4.63 10.73 -1.23
C GLY A 40 4.24 11.09 -2.67
N LYS A 41 4.88 10.49 -3.69
CA LYS A 41 4.55 10.71 -5.11
C LYS A 41 3.40 9.81 -5.58
N LEU A 42 2.32 9.81 -4.80
CA LEU A 42 1.20 8.89 -4.99
C LEU A 42 0.54 9.02 -6.37
N GLN A 43 0.42 10.23 -6.92
CA GLN A 43 -0.20 10.41 -8.24
C GLN A 43 0.59 9.72 -9.36
N VAL A 44 1.92 9.79 -9.29
CA VAL A 44 2.80 9.07 -10.23
C VAL A 44 2.66 7.57 -10.02
N ALA A 45 2.68 7.11 -8.76
CA ALA A 45 2.50 5.70 -8.40
C ALA A 45 1.18 5.13 -8.98
N LYS A 46 0.07 5.84 -8.81
CA LYS A 46 -1.25 5.45 -9.34
C LYS A 46 -1.27 5.35 -10.86
N SER A 47 -0.56 6.24 -11.56
CA SER A 47 -0.51 6.23 -13.03
C SER A 47 0.15 4.98 -13.63
N ILE A 48 0.92 4.24 -12.81
CA ILE A 48 1.60 3.01 -13.25
C ILE A 48 0.62 1.84 -13.37
N ILE A 49 -0.40 1.74 -12.52
CA ILE A 49 -1.38 0.64 -12.54
C ILE A 49 -2.07 0.51 -13.92
N PRO A 50 -2.68 1.58 -14.50
CA PRO A 50 -3.24 1.49 -15.85
C PRO A 50 -2.22 1.12 -16.92
N ARG A 51 -0.95 1.51 -16.74
CA ARG A 51 0.13 1.15 -17.67
C ARG A 51 0.47 -0.34 -17.60
N MET A 52 0.54 -0.93 -16.40
CA MET A 52 0.73 -2.38 -16.24
C MET A 52 -0.39 -3.14 -16.95
N LEU A 53 -1.64 -2.75 -16.70
CA LEU A 53 -2.81 -3.38 -17.31
C LEU A 53 -2.81 -3.28 -18.85
N ARG A 54 -2.45 -2.12 -19.43
CA ARG A 54 -2.31 -1.96 -20.89
C ARG A 54 -1.22 -2.83 -21.50
N LEU A 55 -0.20 -3.18 -20.73
CA LEU A 55 0.87 -4.08 -21.14
C LEU A 55 0.55 -5.55 -20.88
N GLY A 56 -0.66 -5.87 -20.41
CA GLY A 56 -1.06 -7.23 -20.03
C GLY A 56 -0.42 -7.73 -18.72
N ILE A 57 0.25 -6.85 -17.97
CA ILE A 57 0.87 -7.16 -16.68
C ILE A 57 -0.18 -6.91 -15.60
N LYS A 58 -0.58 -7.95 -14.88
CA LYS A 58 -1.53 -7.81 -13.77
C LYS A 58 -0.81 -7.28 -12.53
N PRO A 59 -1.24 -6.16 -11.94
CA PRO A 59 -0.78 -5.75 -10.62
C PRO A 59 -1.19 -6.78 -9.57
N ASP A 60 -0.31 -7.02 -8.62
CA ASP A 60 -0.52 -7.95 -7.51
C ASP A 60 -0.95 -7.22 -6.23
N ILE A 61 -1.16 -7.99 -5.16
CA ILE A 61 -1.51 -7.47 -3.84
C ILE A 61 -0.48 -6.46 -3.32
N VAL A 62 0.82 -6.67 -3.59
CA VAL A 62 1.90 -5.79 -3.14
C VAL A 62 1.81 -4.42 -3.81
N SER A 63 1.45 -4.38 -5.09
CA SER A 63 1.21 -3.15 -5.84
C SER A 63 0.07 -2.33 -5.22
N TYR A 64 -1.03 -2.97 -4.86
CA TYR A 64 -2.17 -2.30 -4.25
C TYR A 64 -1.93 -1.90 -2.79
N ASN A 65 -1.29 -2.74 -1.99
CA ASN A 65 -0.88 -2.42 -0.61
C ASN A 65 0.03 -1.19 -0.57
N SER A 66 0.91 -1.06 -1.57
CA SER A 66 1.75 0.13 -1.72
C SER A 66 0.93 1.40 -1.96
N LEU A 67 -0.12 1.32 -2.79
CA LEU A 67 -1.04 2.44 -2.99
C LEU A 67 -1.84 2.76 -1.73
N ILE A 68 -2.36 1.75 -1.02
CA ILE A 68 -3.04 1.92 0.27
C ILE A 68 -2.13 2.67 1.24
N TYR A 69 -0.89 2.22 1.40
CA TYR A 69 0.09 2.89 2.24
C TYR A 69 0.29 4.36 1.84
N GLY A 70 0.46 4.62 0.54
CA GLY A 70 0.62 5.99 0.04
C GLY A 70 -0.61 6.88 0.28
N TYR A 71 -1.83 6.33 0.16
CA TYR A 71 -3.06 7.06 0.51
C TYR A 71 -3.16 7.34 2.03
N CYS A 72 -2.82 6.37 2.88
CA CYS A 72 -2.76 6.55 4.33
C CYS A 72 -1.77 7.67 4.72
N LEU A 73 -0.61 7.75 4.05
CA LEU A 73 0.41 8.78 4.27
C LEU A 73 -0.07 10.20 3.96
N ILE A 74 -0.97 10.38 2.99
CA ILE A 74 -1.52 11.70 2.64
C ILE A 74 -2.88 11.98 3.28
N GLY A 75 -3.51 10.98 3.92
CA GLY A 75 -4.74 11.14 4.71
C GLY A 75 -6.03 10.98 3.92
N GLU A 76 -5.93 10.47 2.70
CA GLU A 76 -7.04 10.22 1.80
C GLU A 76 -7.74 8.90 2.15
N MET A 77 -8.31 8.80 3.36
CA MET A 77 -8.85 7.56 3.92
C MET A 77 -10.11 7.06 3.18
N ASP A 78 -10.85 7.95 2.52
CA ASP A 78 -11.96 7.54 1.65
C ASP A 78 -11.46 6.81 0.39
N ALA A 79 -10.31 7.22 -0.14
CA ALA A 79 -9.68 6.51 -1.25
C ALA A 79 -9.11 5.17 -0.79
N VAL A 80 -8.60 5.08 0.45
CA VAL A 80 -8.19 3.81 1.08
C VAL A 80 -9.38 2.84 1.13
N ARG A 81 -10.52 3.26 1.67
CA ARG A 81 -11.74 2.43 1.76
C ARG A 81 -12.22 1.95 0.39
N LYS A 82 -12.30 2.86 -0.58
CA LYS A 82 -12.69 2.50 -1.97
C LYS A 82 -11.72 1.51 -2.60
N LEU A 83 -10.41 1.71 -2.40
CA LEU A 83 -9.41 0.81 -2.97
C LEU A 83 -9.49 -0.58 -2.32
N PHE A 84 -9.68 -0.62 -1.01
CA PHE A 84 -9.86 -1.84 -0.24
C PHE A 84 -11.08 -2.65 -0.68
N ASP A 85 -12.24 -2.00 -0.86
CA ASP A 85 -13.43 -2.68 -1.36
C ASP A 85 -13.29 -3.11 -2.83
N ASN A 86 -12.62 -2.29 -3.64
CA ASN A 86 -12.34 -2.62 -5.03
C ASN A 86 -11.43 -3.86 -5.17
N MET A 87 -10.40 -4.01 -4.33
CA MET A 87 -9.52 -5.18 -4.33
C MET A 87 -10.31 -6.48 -4.17
N HIS A 88 -11.28 -6.50 -3.26
CA HIS A 88 -12.17 -7.64 -3.09
C HIS A 88 -13.00 -7.91 -4.36
N SER A 89 -13.56 -6.86 -4.97
CA SER A 89 -14.40 -7.00 -6.18
C SER A 89 -13.65 -7.53 -7.41
N ILE A 90 -12.34 -7.26 -7.52
CA ILE A 90 -11.49 -7.74 -8.62
C ILE A 90 -10.81 -9.07 -8.32
N GLY A 91 -11.19 -9.73 -7.22
CA GLY A 91 -10.68 -11.05 -6.82
C GLY A 91 -9.28 -11.04 -6.22
N ILE A 92 -8.82 -9.89 -5.71
CA ILE A 92 -7.58 -9.81 -4.92
C ILE A 92 -7.95 -9.96 -3.46
N GLU A 93 -7.64 -11.13 -2.90
CA GLU A 93 -7.77 -11.38 -1.47
C GLU A 93 -6.69 -10.63 -0.72
N LEU A 94 -7.10 -9.97 0.37
CA LEU A 94 -6.19 -9.24 1.23
C LEU A 94 -5.42 -10.22 2.12
N ASP A 95 -4.18 -9.88 2.42
CA ASP A 95 -3.31 -10.64 3.31
C ASP A 95 -3.07 -9.88 4.63
N LEU A 96 -2.32 -10.50 5.54
CA LEU A 96 -1.93 -9.86 6.81
C LEU A 96 -1.25 -8.50 6.60
N SER A 97 -0.37 -8.39 5.60
CA SER A 97 0.35 -7.15 5.30
C SER A 97 -0.61 -6.01 4.91
N SER A 98 -1.66 -6.33 4.18
CA SER A 98 -2.73 -5.40 3.78
C SER A 98 -3.42 -4.83 5.01
N TYR A 99 -3.85 -5.70 5.93
CA TYR A 99 -4.53 -5.31 7.17
C TYR A 99 -3.63 -4.50 8.10
N ILE A 100 -2.36 -4.90 8.27
CA ILE A 100 -1.39 -4.12 9.07
C ILE A 100 -1.18 -2.72 8.50
N THR A 101 -1.07 -2.61 7.18
CA THR A 101 -0.93 -1.32 6.50
C THR A 101 -2.14 -0.41 6.77
N LEU A 102 -3.34 -0.98 6.76
CA LEU A 102 -4.58 -0.27 7.05
C LEU A 102 -4.69 0.12 8.53
N PHE A 103 -4.38 -0.78 9.47
CA PHE A 103 -4.39 -0.48 10.90
C PHE A 103 -3.46 0.70 11.22
N ASN A 104 -2.20 0.63 10.77
CA ASN A 104 -1.25 1.73 10.91
C ASN A 104 -1.80 3.03 10.29
N GLY A 105 -2.43 2.93 9.12
CA GLY A 105 -3.08 4.06 8.46
C GLY A 105 -4.17 4.71 9.30
N TYR A 106 -5.09 3.92 9.85
CA TYR A 106 -6.20 4.40 10.67
C TYR A 106 -5.72 4.97 12.02
N PHE A 107 -4.75 4.33 12.69
CA PHE A 107 -4.15 4.87 13.91
C PHE A 107 -3.47 6.21 13.68
N ASN A 108 -2.65 6.33 12.62
CA ASN A 108 -2.00 7.59 12.26
C ASN A 108 -2.97 8.72 11.93
N ARG A 109 -4.24 8.39 11.63
CA ARG A 109 -5.32 9.34 11.34
C ARG A 109 -6.30 9.52 12.50
N ARG A 110 -6.02 8.91 13.66
CA ARG A 110 -6.87 8.91 14.85
C ARG A 110 -8.30 8.40 14.58
N MET A 111 -8.45 7.49 13.62
CA MET A 111 -9.74 6.89 13.24
C MET A 111 -9.88 5.52 13.92
N VAL A 112 -9.95 5.51 15.26
CA VAL A 112 -9.87 4.28 16.06
C VAL A 112 -11.12 3.40 15.92
N ASP A 113 -12.28 3.98 15.66
CA ASP A 113 -13.52 3.22 15.43
C ASP A 113 -13.41 2.31 14.19
N ASP A 114 -12.77 2.80 13.12
CA ASP A 114 -12.51 2.04 11.90
C ASP A 114 -11.55 0.86 12.14
N VAL A 115 -10.61 0.96 13.11
CA VAL A 115 -9.68 -0.12 13.47
C VAL A 115 -10.45 -1.34 14.00
N SER A 116 -11.44 -1.11 14.86
CA SER A 116 -12.26 -2.19 15.44
C SER A 116 -13.08 -2.91 14.36
N LEU A 117 -13.69 -2.14 13.45
CA LEU A 117 -14.44 -2.68 12.31
C LEU A 117 -13.53 -3.48 11.38
N LEU A 118 -12.33 -2.98 11.12
CA LEU A 118 -11.36 -3.65 10.27
C LEU A 118 -10.85 -4.97 10.87
N LEU A 119 -10.68 -5.04 12.19
CA LEU A 119 -10.31 -6.27 12.90
C LEU A 119 -11.41 -7.33 12.81
N LEU A 120 -12.68 -6.92 12.92
CA LEU A 120 -13.81 -7.83 12.72
C LEU A 120 -13.87 -8.32 11.26
N LYS A 121 -13.66 -7.42 10.29
CA LYS A 121 -13.62 -7.79 8.86
C LYS A 121 -12.51 -8.80 8.57
N MET A 122 -11.30 -8.60 9.11
CA MET A 122 -10.18 -9.55 8.98
C MET A 122 -10.55 -10.96 9.48
N ARG A 123 -11.20 -11.05 10.65
CA ARG A 123 -11.64 -12.34 11.20
C ARG A 123 -12.74 -12.98 10.35
N SER A 124 -13.66 -12.17 9.81
CA SER A 124 -14.73 -12.65 8.93
C SER A 124 -14.23 -13.22 7.60
N THR A 125 -13.07 -12.75 7.12
CA THR A 125 -12.40 -13.32 5.94
C THR A 125 -11.60 -14.58 6.25
N GLY A 126 -11.68 -15.13 7.47
CA GLY A 126 -10.95 -16.31 7.91
C GLY A 126 -9.48 -16.07 8.27
N LEU A 127 -9.02 -14.82 8.23
CA LEU A 127 -7.65 -14.46 8.61
C LEU A 127 -7.60 -14.19 10.12
N MET A 128 -6.75 -14.95 10.81
CA MET A 128 -6.53 -14.76 12.24
C MET A 128 -5.40 -13.77 12.50
N PRO A 129 -5.58 -12.81 13.42
CA PRO A 129 -4.51 -11.92 13.86
C PRO A 129 -3.34 -12.72 14.42
N ASP A 130 -2.15 -12.46 13.90
CA ASP A 130 -0.90 -13.00 14.42
C ASP A 130 -0.27 -12.06 15.46
N LEU A 131 0.91 -12.44 15.98
CA LEU A 131 1.65 -11.60 16.93
C LEU A 131 1.95 -10.21 16.37
N HIS A 132 2.22 -10.09 15.07
CA HIS A 132 2.54 -8.81 14.46
C HIS A 132 1.32 -7.88 14.40
N VAL A 133 0.15 -8.41 14.06
CA VAL A 133 -1.12 -7.67 14.12
C VAL A 133 -1.42 -7.23 15.56
N TYR A 134 -1.32 -8.11 16.55
CA TYR A 134 -1.55 -7.72 17.95
C TYR A 134 -0.57 -6.65 18.44
N ASN A 135 0.71 -6.77 18.09
CA ASN A 135 1.70 -5.74 18.43
C ASN A 135 1.36 -4.39 17.78
N CYS A 136 0.95 -4.39 16.50
CA CYS A 136 0.49 -3.19 15.80
C CYS A 136 -0.72 -2.53 16.50
N LEU A 137 -1.72 -3.32 16.88
CA LEU A 137 -2.91 -2.83 17.59
C LEU A 137 -2.57 -2.25 18.97
N ILE A 138 -1.77 -2.96 19.77
CA ILE A 138 -1.38 -2.51 21.12
C ILE A 138 -0.56 -1.22 21.04
N LEU A 139 0.41 -1.15 20.13
CA LEU A 139 1.21 0.06 19.93
C LEU A 139 0.34 1.24 19.52
N GLY A 140 -0.55 1.04 18.54
CA GLY A 140 -1.46 2.09 18.07
C GLY A 140 -2.38 2.63 19.16
N CYS A 141 -2.95 1.75 20.01
CA CYS A 141 -3.76 2.19 21.15
C CYS A 141 -2.93 2.95 22.19
N ALA A 142 -1.74 2.47 22.53
CA ALA A 142 -0.87 3.11 23.52
C ALA A 142 -0.38 4.49 23.06
N GLU A 143 -0.17 4.68 21.76
CA GLU A 143 0.16 5.97 21.17
C GLU A 143 -1.04 6.91 21.16
N PHE A 144 -2.25 6.43 20.84
CA PHE A 144 -3.47 7.22 20.88
C PHE A 144 -3.77 7.78 22.29
N ASP A 145 -3.57 6.98 23.33
CA ASP A 145 -3.87 7.38 24.72
C ASP A 145 -2.89 8.43 25.29
N ARG A 146 -1.64 8.50 24.80
CA ARG A 146 -0.66 9.53 25.25
C ARG A 146 -0.96 10.93 24.74
N ASP A 147 -1.80 10.99 23.72
CA ASP A 147 -1.95 12.08 22.79
C ASP A 147 -3.32 12.78 22.95
N ASN A 148 -4.06 12.40 24.01
CA ASN A 148 -5.34 12.92 24.49
C ASN A 148 -5.18 13.50 25.91
#